data_AF-A0A9X3AXE9-F1
#
_entry.id   AF-A0A9X3AXE9-F1
#
_cell.length_a   1.000
_cell.length_b   1.000
_cell.length_c   1.000
_cell.angle_alpha   90.00
_cell.angle_beta   90.00
_cell.angle_gamma   90.00
#
_symmetry.space_group_name_H-M   'P 1'
#
loop_
_entity.id
_entity.type
_entity.pdbx_description
1 polymer ?
#
loop_
_entity_poly.entity_id
_entity_poly.type
_entity_poly.pdbx_seq_one_letter_code
_entity_poly.pdbx_strand_id
1 'polypeptide(L)'
;MNKSTLGKLDVLSVFITWAILISLLSTLAYLKIFADPNSSAAILVYLFGAFFIAALCHAILAYFNRCPHCSKCLTIQGFKPPHPASSGSRDKVVWHWFSGSIVCIHCGQKVDTNGL
;
A
#
# COMPACT_ATOMS: atom_id res chain seq x y z
N MET A 1 -4.83 4.19 20.52
CA MET A 1 -4.62 3.10 19.54
C MET A 1 -3.20 2.58 19.72
N ASN A 2 -3.00 1.27 19.87
CA ASN A 2 -1.65 0.71 19.97
C ASN A 2 -0.92 0.94 18.63
N LYS A 3 0.37 1.27 18.68
CA LYS A 3 1.20 1.45 17.47
C LYS A 3 1.07 0.22 16.57
N SER A 4 1.24 -0.98 17.14
CA SER A 4 1.03 -2.28 16.47
C SER A 4 -0.24 -2.35 15.59
N THR A 5 -1.35 -1.79 16.08
CA THR A 5 -2.62 -1.80 15.36
C THR A 5 -2.58 -0.84 14.18
N LEU A 6 -1.95 0.32 14.32
CA LEU A 6 -1.79 1.31 13.26
C LEU A 6 -0.99 0.74 12.09
N GLY A 7 0.15 0.11 12.36
CA GLY A 7 0.97 -0.50 11.31
C GLY A 7 0.24 -1.60 10.54
N LYS A 8 -0.55 -2.43 11.23
CA LYS A 8 -1.39 -3.47 10.60
C LYS A 8 -2.50 -2.87 9.73
N LEU A 9 -3.16 -1.80 10.21
CA LEU A 9 -4.17 -1.08 9.43
C LEU A 9 -3.57 -0.44 8.18
N ASP A 10 -2.37 0.14 8.28
CA ASP A 10 -1.65 0.70 7.15
C ASP A 10 -1.40 -0.36 6.08
N VAL A 11 -0.81 -1.50 6.44
CA VAL A 11 -0.56 -2.60 5.50
C VAL A 11 -1.85 -3.18 4.91
N LEU A 12 -2.90 -3.32 5.72
CA LEU A 12 -4.20 -3.76 5.21
C LEU A 12 -4.77 -2.78 4.18
N SER A 13 -4.62 -1.47 4.41
CA SER A 13 -5.05 -0.45 3.45
C SER A 13 -4.29 -0.53 2.11
N VAL A 14 -3.02 -0.95 2.13
CA VAL A 14 -2.25 -1.21 0.89
C VAL A 14 -2.85 -2.40 0.13
N PHE A 15 -3.13 -3.51 0.81
CA PHE A 15 -3.76 -4.68 0.18
C PHE A 15 -5.13 -4.35 -0.44
N ILE A 16 -5.96 -3.60 0.28
CA ILE A 16 -7.26 -3.12 -0.22
C ILE A 16 -7.06 -2.24 -1.46
N THR A 17 -6.11 -1.30 -1.40
CA THR A 17 -5.80 -0.42 -2.53
C THR A 17 -5.36 -1.20 -3.77
N TRP A 18 -4.52 -2.24 -3.60
CA TRP A 18 -4.10 -3.11 -4.70
C TRP A 18 -5.27 -3.93 -5.26
N ALA A 19 -6.13 -4.49 -4.42
CA ALA A 19 -7.28 -5.26 -4.85
C ALA A 19 -8.27 -4.40 -5.67
N ILE A 20 -8.51 -3.15 -5.24
CA ILE A 20 -9.36 -2.21 -5.97
C ILE A 20 -8.69 -1.79 -7.28
N LEU A 21 -7.38 -1.55 -7.29
CA LEU A 21 -6.65 -1.22 -8.53
C LEU A 21 -6.72 -2.35 -9.55
N ILE A 22 -6.50 -3.60 -9.12
CA ILE A 22 -6.65 -4.78 -9.99
C ILE A 22 -8.07 -4.87 -10.54
N SER A 23 -9.09 -4.64 -9.69
CA SER A 23 -10.49 -4.64 -10.11
C SER A 23 -10.78 -3.54 -11.13
N LEU A 24 -10.30 -2.31 -10.89
CA LEU A 24 -10.43 -1.18 -11.81
C LEU A 24 -9.82 -1.50 -13.18
N LEU A 25 -8.58 -2.00 -13.21
CA LEU A 25 -7.88 -2.33 -14.45
C LEU A 25 -8.56 -3.50 -15.20
N SER A 26 -9.02 -4.51 -14.47
CA SER A 26 -9.72 -5.66 -15.05
C SER A 26 -11.08 -5.25 -15.64
N THR A 27 -11.85 -4.42 -14.93
CA THR A 27 -13.11 -3.87 -15.44
C THR A 27 -12.88 -2.96 -16.64
N LEU A 28 -11.83 -2.14 -16.63
CA LEU A 28 -11.47 -1.30 -17.78
C LEU A 28 -11.16 -2.16 -19.01
N ALA A 29 -10.33 -3.20 -18.85
CA ALA A 29 -10.01 -4.13 -19.92
C ALA A 29 -11.27 -4.84 -20.45
N TYR A 30 -12.13 -5.32 -19.54
CA TYR A 30 -13.38 -5.97 -19.91
C TYR A 30 -14.29 -5.06 -20.73
N LEU A 31 -14.55 -3.84 -20.23
CA LEU A 31 -15.42 -2.88 -20.91
C LEU A 31 -14.86 -2.47 -22.27
N LYS A 32 -13.54 -2.38 -22.41
CA LYS A 32 -12.90 -1.99 -23.67
C LYS A 32 -12.96 -3.09 -24.73
N ILE A 33 -12.91 -4.36 -24.35
CA ILE A 33 -12.76 -5.50 -25.27
C ILE A 33 -14.11 -6.16 -25.57
N PHE A 34 -15.00 -6.26 -24.58
CA PHE A 34 -16.18 -7.13 -24.66
C PHE A 34 -17.53 -6.40 -24.54
N ALA A 35 -17.56 -5.20 -23.95
CA ALA A 35 -18.84 -4.51 -23.71
C ALA A 35 -19.35 -3.79 -24.96
N ASP A 36 -20.68 -3.66 -25.06
CA ASP A 36 -21.31 -2.82 -26.08
C ASP A 36 -20.80 -1.37 -25.96
N PRO A 37 -20.52 -0.67 -27.08
CA PRO A 37 -20.01 0.71 -27.05
C PRO A 37 -20.89 1.71 -26.29
N ASN A 38 -22.19 1.43 -26.13
CA ASN A 38 -23.15 2.27 -25.40
C ASN A 38 -23.29 1.86 -23.92
N SER A 39 -22.54 0.86 -23.46
CA SER A 39 -22.56 0.43 -22.07
C SER A 39 -22.09 1.55 -21.14
N SER A 40 -22.76 1.71 -20.01
CA SER A 40 -22.38 2.70 -19.00
C SER A 40 -21.01 2.41 -18.40
N ALA A 41 -20.18 3.46 -18.30
CA ALA A 41 -18.89 3.44 -17.61
C ALA A 41 -18.98 3.78 -16.10
N ALA A 42 -20.19 3.88 -15.53
CA ALA A 42 -20.38 4.32 -14.13
C ALA A 42 -19.60 3.45 -13.13
N ILE A 43 -19.47 2.15 -13.38
CA ILE A 43 -18.70 1.24 -12.52
C ILE A 43 -17.22 1.65 -12.39
N LEU A 44 -16.62 2.18 -13.47
CA LEU A 44 -15.23 2.68 -13.44
C LEU A 44 -15.11 3.92 -12.56
N VAL A 45 -16.13 4.80 -12.56
CA VAL A 45 -16.17 5.98 -11.69
C VAL A 45 -16.23 5.56 -10.22
N TYR A 46 -17.08 4.59 -9.87
CA TYR A 46 -17.17 4.07 -8.51
C TYR A 46 -15.88 3.38 -8.07
N LEU A 47 -15.28 2.54 -8.91
CA LEU A 47 -14.00 1.88 -8.62
C LEU A 47 -12.86 2.89 -8.46
N PHE A 48 -12.82 3.93 -9.30
CA PHE A 48 -11.83 5.00 -9.17
C PHE A 48 -12.01 5.80 -7.88
N GLY A 49 -13.26 6.15 -7.52
CA GLY A 49 -13.56 6.81 -6.25
C GLY A 49 -13.16 5.96 -5.04
N ALA A 50 -13.47 4.66 -5.06
CA ALA A 50 -13.07 3.72 -4.01
C ALA A 50 -11.54 3.59 -3.92
N PHE A 51 -10.85 3.53 -5.06
CA PHE A 51 -9.38 3.50 -5.11
C PHE A 51 -8.78 4.77 -4.50
N PHE A 52 -9.31 5.93 -4.85
CA PHE A 52 -8.83 7.22 -4.34
C PHE A 52 -8.99 7.31 -2.81
N ILE A 53 -10.15 6.91 -2.28
CA ILE A 53 -10.40 6.87 -0.84
C ILE A 53 -9.43 5.91 -0.15
N ALA A 54 -9.26 4.70 -0.67
CA ALA A 54 -8.33 3.71 -0.10
C ALA A 54 -6.88 4.22 -0.10
N ALA A 55 -6.45 4.85 -1.19
CA ALA A 55 -5.13 5.46 -1.30
C ALA A 55 -4.93 6.61 -0.31
N LEU A 56 -5.96 7.43 -0.08
CA LEU A 56 -5.92 8.50 0.92
C LEU A 56 -5.84 7.95 2.34
N CYS A 57 -6.65 6.93 2.66
CA CYS A 57 -6.55 6.22 3.95
C CYS A 57 -5.15 5.67 4.17
N HIS A 58 -4.56 5.02 3.15
CA HIS A 58 -3.18 4.55 3.21
C HIS A 58 -2.19 5.70 3.43
N ALA A 59 -2.30 6.81 2.71
CA ALA A 59 -1.40 7.95 2.88
C ALA A 59 -1.42 8.50 4.32
N ILE A 60 -2.61 8.59 4.92
CA ILE A 60 -2.79 9.04 6.31
C ILE A 60 -2.18 8.02 7.29
N LEU A 61 -2.46 6.73 7.11
CA LEU A 61 -1.94 5.68 8.00
C LEU A 61 -0.41 5.58 7.90
N ALA A 62 0.14 5.59 6.68
CA ALA A 62 1.57 5.55 6.42
C ALA A 62 2.31 6.75 7.02
N TYR A 63 1.67 7.92 7.12
CA TYR A 63 2.25 9.08 7.81
C TYR A 63 2.57 8.78 9.27
N PHE A 64 1.80 7.93 9.95
CA PHE A 64 2.05 7.54 11.34
C PHE A 64 2.89 6.26 11.46
N ASN A 65 2.90 5.41 10.43
CA ASN A 65 3.69 4.18 10.38
C ASN A 65 5.15 4.43 9.95
N ARG A 66 5.95 4.97 10.87
CA ARG A 66 7.33 5.44 10.60
C ARG A 66 8.39 4.55 11.22
N CYS A 67 9.53 4.48 10.54
CA CYS A 67 10.74 3.84 11.07
C CYS A 67 11.26 4.60 12.30
N PRO A 68 11.56 3.94 13.43
CA PRO A 68 12.11 4.61 14.62
C PRO A 68 13.54 5.13 14.41
N HIS A 69 14.27 4.63 13.41
CA HIS A 69 15.67 5.00 13.17
C HIS A 69 15.85 6.16 12.19
N CYS A 70 14.98 6.29 11.18
CA CYS A 70 15.10 7.33 10.16
C CYS A 70 13.84 8.20 9.99
N SER A 71 12.79 7.91 10.77
CA SER A 71 11.51 8.64 10.78
C SER A 71 10.77 8.70 9.44
N LYS A 72 11.18 7.92 8.44
CA LYS A 72 10.48 7.81 7.16
C LYS A 72 9.39 6.74 7.23
N CYS A 73 8.33 6.94 6.45
CA CYS A 73 7.21 6.00 6.34
C CYS A 73 7.70 4.63 5.87
N LEU A 74 7.30 3.55 6.52
CA LEU A 74 7.81 2.20 6.21
C LEU A 74 7.21 1.63 4.92
N THR A 75 5.99 2.05 4.62
CA THR A 75 5.16 1.55 3.53
C THR A 75 5.05 2.55 2.37
N ILE A 76 5.88 3.59 2.29
CA ILE A 76 5.95 4.50 1.14
C ILE A 76 7.39 4.54 0.64
N GLN A 77 7.58 4.21 -0.63
CA GLN A 77 8.84 4.43 -1.32
C GLN A 77 8.74 5.73 -2.12
N GLY A 78 9.65 6.67 -1.85
CA GLY A 78 9.80 7.86 -2.69
C GLY A 78 10.59 7.57 -3.97
N PHE A 79 11.29 8.57 -4.50
CA PHE A 79 12.06 8.43 -5.74
C PHE A 79 13.44 7.77 -5.57
N LYS A 80 13.88 7.55 -4.32
CA LYS A 80 15.19 6.92 -4.05
C LYS A 80 15.07 5.40 -4.14
N PRO A 81 16.08 4.71 -4.70
CA PRO A 81 16.12 3.25 -4.64
C PRO A 81 16.17 2.78 -3.18
N PRO A 82 15.69 1.57 -2.89
CA PRO A 82 15.81 1.01 -1.55
C PRO A 82 17.27 0.84 -1.13
N HIS A 83 17.51 0.97 0.18
CA HIS A 83 18.83 0.74 0.76
C HIS A 83 19.32 -0.68 0.46
N PRO A 84 20.59 -0.92 0.08
CA PRO A 84 21.07 -2.25 -0.33
C PRO A 84 20.88 -3.35 0.73
N ALA A 85 20.95 -2.96 2.00
CA ALA A 85 20.73 -3.86 3.14
C ALA A 85 19.25 -4.02 3.57
N SER A 86 18.29 -3.41 2.86
CA SER A 86 16.87 -3.48 3.23
C SER A 86 16.23 -4.83 2.85
N SER A 87 14.94 -4.99 3.16
CA SER A 87 14.12 -6.10 2.65
C SER A 87 13.88 -6.02 1.13
N GLY A 88 14.57 -5.15 0.40
CA GLY A 88 14.35 -4.86 -1.01
C GLY A 88 13.32 -3.76 -1.16
N SER A 89 12.23 -4.04 -1.88
CA SER A 89 11.22 -3.08 -2.31
C SER A 89 10.06 -2.90 -1.31
N ARG A 90 9.24 -1.87 -1.54
CA ARG A 90 8.04 -1.55 -0.75
C ARG A 90 7.07 -2.73 -0.61
N ASP A 91 6.83 -3.46 -1.68
CA ASP A 91 5.95 -4.63 -1.70
C ASP A 91 6.42 -5.72 -0.74
N LYS A 92 7.73 -5.97 -0.67
CA LYS A 92 8.30 -6.92 0.29
C LYS A 92 8.06 -6.49 1.73
N VAL A 93 8.16 -5.20 2.04
CA VAL A 93 7.81 -4.68 3.37
C VAL A 93 6.36 -4.96 3.72
N VAL A 94 5.44 -4.70 2.80
CA VAL A 94 3.99 -4.94 2.99
C VAL A 94 3.71 -6.43 3.21
N TRP A 95 4.27 -7.31 2.37
CA TRP A 95 4.12 -8.76 2.49
C TRP A 95 4.72 -9.33 3.78
N HIS A 96 5.88 -8.83 4.22
CA HIS A 96 6.56 -9.31 5.41
C HIS A 96 6.09 -8.64 6.71
N TRP A 97 5.14 -7.71 6.66
CA TRP A 97 4.70 -6.97 7.86
C TRP A 97 4.27 -7.89 9.00
N PHE A 98 3.51 -8.95 8.67
CA PHE A 98 2.99 -9.91 9.64
C PHE A 98 4.01 -10.96 10.09
N SER A 99 5.25 -10.92 9.60
CA SER A 99 6.33 -11.81 10.06
C SER A 99 6.92 -11.41 11.43
N GLY A 100 6.53 -10.25 11.96
CA GLY A 100 7.02 -9.70 13.22
C GLY A 100 8.27 -8.83 13.08
N SER A 101 8.94 -8.79 11.92
CA SER A 101 9.99 -7.81 11.66
C SER A 101 10.21 -7.55 10.17
N ILE A 102 10.68 -6.36 9.83
CA ILE A 102 11.09 -5.96 8.47
C ILE A 102 12.43 -5.25 8.52
N VAL A 103 13.08 -5.04 7.37
CA VAL A 103 14.24 -4.16 7.28
C VAL A 103 13.88 -2.92 6.46
N CYS A 104 14.05 -1.75 7.07
CA CYS A 104 13.60 -0.48 6.51
C CYS A 104 14.22 -0.22 5.13
N ILE A 105 13.37 0.07 4.14
CA ILE A 105 13.78 0.41 2.76
C ILE A 105 14.63 1.68 2.65
N HIS A 106 14.67 2.50 3.70
CA HIS A 106 15.36 3.79 3.68
C HIS A 106 16.74 3.78 4.35
N CYS A 107 16.88 3.07 5.47
CA CYS A 107 18.12 3.08 6.27
C CYS A 107 18.72 1.69 6.50
N GLY A 108 18.09 0.61 6.03
CA GLY A 108 18.59 -0.75 6.19
C GLY A 108 18.55 -1.28 7.63
N GLN A 109 17.94 -0.56 8.57
CA GLN A 109 17.80 -1.01 9.95
C GLN A 109 16.62 -1.97 10.10
N LYS A 110 16.79 -3.02 10.91
CA LYS A 110 15.72 -3.95 11.27
C LYS A 110 14.71 -3.24 12.18
N VAL A 111 13.44 -3.50 11.94
CA VAL A 111 12.31 -2.86 12.61
C VAL A 111 11.36 -3.95 13.09
N ASP A 112 11.04 -3.94 14.38
CA ASP A 112 10.02 -4.81 14.98
C ASP A 112 8.62 -4.28 14.66
N THR A 113 7.85 -5.04 13.89
CA THR A 113 6.49 -4.65 13.47
C THR A 113 5.43 -4.98 14.51
N ASN A 114 5.75 -5.76 15.55
CA ASN A 114 4.84 -5.97 16.67
C ASN A 114 4.87 -4.81 17.67
N GLY A 115 5.99 -4.07 17.73
CA GLY A 115 6.14 -2.85 18.52
C GLY A 115 5.65 -1.56 17.83
N LEU A 116 5.20 -1.63 16.57
CA LEU A 116 4.97 -0.48 15.69
C LEU A 116 3.64 -0.40 14.97
#